data_AF-A0A7Z8KMC4-F1
#
_entry.id   AF-A0A7Z8KMC4-F1
#
_cell.length_a   1.000
_cell.length_b   1.000
_cell.length_c   1.000
_cell.angle_alpha   90.00
_cell.angle_beta   90.00
_cell.angle_gamma   90.00
#
_symmetry.space_group_name_H-M   'P 1'
#
loop_
_entity.id
_entity.type
_entity.pdbx_description
1 polymer ?
#
loop_
_entity_poly.entity_id
_entity_poly.type
_entity_poly.pdbx_seq_one_letter_code
_entity_poly.pdbx_strand_id
1 'polypeptide(L)'
;MAQEQGIAKVDLSYIYKAVMMGNSLYSDNWEKGVLYLTNMNLWFSEGGGWLTIPLKSVTMVGREVSDPIRAKSQRALGTSHVLMLDYLQASSVVEGATAPATALLAGNEAVINTLKAYLQPMCGTPPKKQSLSDIDKKLLYMLFTGVNDLQKLTFFIGVDNDTLAASFKNLREANMCDTSGRLTEQGQKQIKEMM
;
A
#
# COMPACT_ATOMS: atom_id res chain seq x y z
N MET A 1 -0.53 -2.14 -25.07
CA MET A 1 0.38 -1.58 -24.06
C MET A 1 -0.06 -0.15 -23.80
N ALA A 2 -0.30 0.24 -22.55
CA ALA A 2 -0.68 1.62 -22.25
C ALA A 2 0.51 2.55 -22.54
N GLN A 3 0.28 3.67 -23.22
CA GLN A 3 1.30 4.68 -23.50
C GLN A 3 1.47 5.57 -22.26
N GLU A 4 2.72 5.81 -21.85
CA GLU A 4 3.01 6.71 -20.74
C GLU A 4 2.73 8.16 -21.16
N GLN A 5 1.86 8.84 -20.41
CA GLN A 5 1.43 10.21 -20.66
C GLN A 5 1.76 11.07 -19.43
N GLY A 6 2.47 12.18 -19.67
CA GLY A 6 2.75 13.18 -18.63
C GLY A 6 1.50 13.92 -18.19
N ILE A 7 1.35 14.09 -16.88
CA ILE A 7 0.20 14.76 -16.25
C ILE A 7 0.63 16.04 -15.57
N ALA A 8 1.70 16.00 -14.77
CA ALA A 8 2.17 17.17 -14.04
C ALA A 8 3.69 17.16 -13.86
N LYS A 9 4.27 18.36 -13.77
CA LYS A 9 5.66 18.62 -13.41
C LYS A 9 5.68 19.58 -12.24
N VAL A 10 6.34 19.22 -11.15
CA VAL A 10 6.26 19.95 -9.88
C VAL A 10 7.64 20.09 -9.26
N ASP A 11 8.03 21.32 -8.93
CA ASP A 11 9.23 21.57 -8.13
C ASP A 11 8.92 21.35 -6.65
N LEU A 12 9.69 20.48 -6.00
CA LEU A 12 9.52 20.16 -4.58
C LEU A 12 10.83 19.64 -3.98
N SER A 13 10.83 19.50 -2.65
CA SER A 13 11.88 18.75 -1.95
C SER A 13 11.39 17.36 -1.62
N TYR A 14 12.23 16.34 -1.76
CA TYR A 14 11.84 14.97 -1.46
C TYR A 14 12.93 14.17 -0.75
N ILE A 15 12.51 13.09 -0.10
CA ILE A 15 13.35 11.97 0.30
C ILE A 15 12.73 10.74 -0.37
N TYR A 16 13.45 10.11 -1.28
CA TYR A 16 12.93 8.98 -2.06
C TYR A 16 12.73 7.72 -1.18
N LYS A 17 13.72 7.39 -0.34
CA LYS A 17 13.66 6.27 0.62
C LYS A 17 13.95 6.77 2.03
N ALA A 18 12.90 7.17 2.73
CA ALA A 18 12.98 7.61 4.11
C ALA A 18 13.21 6.43 5.06
N VAL A 19 14.21 6.56 5.94
CA VAL A 19 14.42 5.64 7.05
C VAL A 19 13.60 6.13 8.23
N MET A 20 12.64 5.29 8.66
CA MET A 20 11.72 5.59 9.75
C MET A 20 11.77 4.48 10.80
N MET A 21 11.68 4.86 12.08
CA MET A 21 11.46 3.92 13.19
C MET A 21 10.23 4.40 13.97
N GLY A 22 9.11 3.68 13.80
CA GLY A 22 7.81 4.14 14.29
C GLY A 22 7.41 5.48 13.67
N ASN A 23 7.19 6.48 14.53
CA ASN A 23 6.79 7.84 14.12
C ASN A 23 7.97 8.81 13.97
N SER A 24 9.20 8.33 14.13
CA SER A 24 10.42 9.13 14.03
C SER A 24 11.07 8.95 12.67
N LEU A 25 11.30 10.08 11.98
CA LEU A 25 12.11 10.14 10.77
C LEU A 25 13.59 10.22 11.13
N TYR A 26 14.41 9.31 10.64
CA TYR A 26 15.87 9.32 10.81
C TYR A 26 16.58 9.98 9.64
N SER A 27 16.06 9.83 8.42
CA SER A 27 16.57 10.51 7.23
C SER A 27 16.53 12.04 7.37
N ASP A 28 17.58 12.68 6.88
CA ASP A 28 17.75 14.14 6.78
C ASP A 28 18.25 14.59 5.40
N ASN A 29 18.42 13.66 4.47
CA ASN A 29 18.90 13.84 3.11
C ASN A 29 17.81 14.35 2.15
N TRP A 30 17.25 15.53 2.44
CA TRP A 30 16.30 16.16 1.53
C TRP A 30 16.98 16.61 0.23
N GLU A 31 16.42 16.20 -0.89
CA GLU A 31 16.84 16.62 -2.22
C GLU A 31 15.86 17.66 -2.77
N LYS A 32 16.39 18.70 -3.41
CA LYS A 32 15.58 19.63 -4.20
C LYS A 32 15.59 19.17 -5.65
N GLY A 33 14.41 18.97 -6.21
CA GLY A 33 14.32 18.52 -7.59
C GLY A 33 12.91 18.65 -8.15
N VAL A 34 12.73 18.00 -9.29
CA VAL A 34 11.47 17.99 -10.01
C VAL A 34 10.83 16.62 -9.91
N LEU A 35 9.58 16.61 -9.48
CA LEU A 35 8.71 15.45 -9.56
C LEU A 35 7.90 15.53 -10.86
N TYR A 36 7.98 14.48 -11.67
CA TYR A 36 7.17 14.33 -12.88
C TYR A 36 6.17 13.19 -12.69
N LEU A 37 4.89 13.53 -12.68
CA LEU A 37 3.77 12.60 -12.56
C LEU A 37 3.30 12.22 -13.96
N THR A 38 3.26 10.91 -14.22
CA THR A 38 2.64 10.33 -15.42
C THR A 38 1.44 9.48 -15.03
N ASN A 39 0.70 8.99 -16.02
CA ASN A 39 -0.36 7.99 -15.80
C ASN A 39 0.13 6.63 -15.28
N MET A 40 1.46 6.40 -15.19
CA MET A 40 2.04 5.11 -14.80
C MET A 40 3.04 5.21 -13.65
N ASN A 41 3.75 6.33 -13.53
CA ASN A 41 4.91 6.46 -12.66
C ASN A 41 5.00 7.85 -12.02
N LEU A 42 5.68 7.89 -10.88
CA LEU A 42 6.28 9.08 -10.29
C LEU A 42 7.77 9.08 -10.58
N TRP A 43 8.25 10.10 -11.28
CA TRP A 43 9.66 10.28 -11.59
C TRP A 43 10.26 11.39 -10.74
N PHE A 44 11.46 11.15 -10.21
CA PHE A 44 12.22 12.07 -9.36
C PHE A 44 13.55 12.37 -10.00
N SER A 45 13.89 13.64 -10.20
CA SER A 45 15.18 14.04 -10.76
C SER A 45 16.26 14.11 -9.67
N GLU A 46 17.15 13.13 -9.59
CA GLU A 46 18.26 13.07 -8.62
C GLU A 46 19.59 13.28 -9.36
N GLY A 47 20.32 14.36 -9.07
CA GLY A 47 21.76 14.50 -9.40
C GLY A 47 22.19 14.24 -10.86
N GLY A 48 21.28 14.30 -11.84
CA GLY A 48 21.52 13.99 -13.26
C GLY A 48 20.89 12.68 -13.77
N GLY A 49 20.27 11.89 -12.89
CA GLY A 49 19.49 10.70 -13.21
C GLY A 49 18.02 10.83 -12.80
N TRP A 50 17.28 9.73 -12.99
CA TRP A 50 15.88 9.64 -12.62
C TRP A 50 15.61 8.41 -11.76
N LEU A 51 14.96 8.62 -10.61
CA LEU A 51 14.37 7.56 -9.81
C LEU A 51 12.89 7.45 -10.10
N THR A 52 12.33 6.25 -9.99
CA THR A 52 10.94 6.00 -10.37
C THR A 52 10.18 5.15 -9.37
N ILE A 53 8.98 5.61 -8.99
CA ILE A 53 7.99 4.82 -8.26
C ILE A 53 6.82 4.53 -9.21
N PRO A 54 6.61 3.28 -9.64
CA PRO A 54 5.41 2.91 -10.37
C PRO A 54 4.17 3.18 -9.52
N LEU A 55 3.17 3.85 -10.06
CA LEU A 55 1.94 4.17 -9.32
C LEU A 55 1.23 2.90 -8.81
N LYS A 56 1.35 1.80 -9.57
CA LYS A 56 0.84 0.48 -9.18
C LYS A 56 1.51 -0.13 -7.95
N SER A 57 2.70 0.33 -7.56
CA SER A 57 3.40 -0.17 -6.37
C SER A 57 3.17 0.70 -5.14
N VAL A 58 2.52 1.86 -5.29
CA VAL A 58 2.13 2.72 -4.18
C VAL A 58 1.01 2.04 -3.40
N THR A 59 1.22 1.82 -2.11
CA THR A 59 0.28 1.16 -1.21
C THR A 59 -0.50 2.16 -0.36
N MET A 60 0.06 3.35 -0.10
CA MET A 60 -0.64 4.40 0.63
C MET A 60 -0.20 5.80 0.17
N VAL A 61 -1.17 6.70 0.04
CA VAL A 61 -0.96 8.11 -0.27
C VAL A 61 -1.48 8.97 0.88
N GLY A 62 -0.62 9.77 1.49
CA GLY A 62 -1.03 10.76 2.48
C GLY A 62 -1.34 10.20 3.86
N ARG A 63 -0.52 9.24 4.32
CA ARG A 63 -0.47 8.86 5.74
C ARG A 63 -0.30 10.11 6.61
N GLU A 64 -0.90 10.11 7.79
CA GLU A 64 -0.73 11.20 8.74
C GLU A 64 0.75 11.38 9.09
N VAL A 65 1.21 12.63 8.96
CA VAL A 65 2.58 13.02 9.25
C VAL A 65 2.64 13.51 10.69
N SER A 66 3.44 12.82 11.51
CA SER A 66 3.63 13.15 12.92
C SER A 66 4.35 14.50 13.11
N ASP A 67 4.10 15.16 14.24
CA ASP A 67 4.71 16.44 14.58
C ASP A 67 6.25 16.43 14.52
N PRO A 68 6.97 15.38 14.98
CA PRO A 68 8.42 15.31 14.85
C PRO A 68 8.90 15.41 13.39
N ILE A 69 8.18 14.81 12.45
CA ILE A 69 8.52 14.84 11.02
C ILE A 69 8.27 16.25 10.46
N ARG A 70 7.12 16.85 10.80
CA ARG A 70 6.80 18.24 10.42
C ARG A 70 7.84 19.22 10.94
N ALA A 71 8.23 19.08 12.21
CA ALA A 71 9.26 19.92 12.83
C ALA A 71 10.65 19.72 12.21
N LYS A 72 10.99 18.50 11.75
CA LYS A 72 12.24 18.26 11.00
C LYS A 72 12.19 18.91 9.62
N SER A 73 11.10 18.71 8.88
CA SER A 73 10.91 19.33 7.56
C SER A 73 10.93 20.86 7.65
N GLN A 74 10.26 21.44 8.65
CA GLN A 74 10.25 22.89 8.87
C GLN A 74 11.64 23.44 9.13
N ARG A 75 12.48 22.73 9.90
CA ARG A 75 13.86 23.13 10.17
C ARG A 75 14.77 23.01 8.94
N ALA A 76 14.61 21.96 8.15
CA ALA A 76 15.47 21.69 7.00
C ALA A 76 15.08 22.50 5.75
N LEU A 77 13.78 22.72 5.53
CA LEU A 77 13.22 23.22 4.28
C LEU A 77 12.36 24.48 4.43
N GLY A 78 12.04 24.89 5.66
CA GLY A 78 11.15 26.03 5.91
C GLY A 78 9.66 25.74 5.68
N THR A 79 9.27 24.48 5.49
CA THR A 79 7.87 24.06 5.33
C THR A 79 7.54 22.86 6.23
N SER A 80 6.31 22.82 6.74
CA SER A 80 5.75 21.68 7.49
C SER A 80 4.75 20.87 6.66
N HIS A 81 4.52 21.26 5.41
CA HIS A 81 3.63 20.57 4.47
C HIS A 81 4.39 19.42 3.82
N VAL A 82 4.10 18.22 4.31
CA VAL A 82 4.73 16.98 3.87
C VAL A 82 3.66 15.98 3.46
N LEU A 83 3.88 15.32 2.34
CA LEU A 83 3.10 14.17 1.85
C LEU A 83 3.95 12.92 1.95
N MET A 84 3.44 11.93 2.69
CA MET A 84 4.03 10.59 2.77
C MET A 84 3.42 9.67 1.71
N LEU A 85 4.28 8.94 1.01
CA LEU A 85 3.89 7.88 0.08
C LEU A 85 4.54 6.57 0.52
N ASP A 86 3.74 5.55 0.82
CA ASP A 86 4.26 4.21 1.08
C ASP A 86 4.13 3.38 -0.20
N TYR A 87 5.16 2.60 -0.52
CA TYR A 87 5.22 1.83 -1.75
C TYR A 87 6.06 0.56 -1.58
N LEU A 88 5.86 -0.39 -2.49
CA LEU A 88 6.69 -1.58 -2.63
C LEU A 88 7.76 -1.34 -3.69
N GLN A 89 8.99 -1.71 -3.37
CA GLN A 89 10.13 -1.73 -4.30
C GLN A 89 10.72 -3.12 -4.37
N ALA A 90 11.45 -3.44 -5.45
CA ALA A 90 12.22 -4.68 -5.51
C ALA A 90 13.21 -4.75 -4.35
N SER A 91 13.29 -5.90 -3.71
CA SER A 91 14.25 -6.16 -2.64
C SER A 91 15.66 -6.19 -3.22
N SER A 92 16.60 -5.52 -2.55
CA SER A 92 18.03 -5.58 -2.88
C SER A 92 18.72 -6.82 -2.28
N VAL A 93 18.02 -7.57 -1.43
CA VAL A 93 18.58 -8.69 -0.66
C VAL A 93 18.13 -10.04 -1.23
N VAL A 94 16.87 -10.12 -1.69
CA VAL A 94 16.27 -11.36 -2.19
C VAL A 94 15.69 -11.09 -3.57
N GLU A 95 16.23 -11.79 -4.57
CA GLU A 95 15.77 -11.67 -5.95
C GLU A 95 14.29 -12.09 -6.07
N GLY A 96 13.50 -11.31 -6.81
CA GLY A 96 12.06 -11.54 -6.97
C GLY A 96 11.19 -11.14 -5.77
N ALA A 97 11.77 -10.75 -4.63
CA ALA A 97 11.01 -10.25 -3.49
C ALA A 97 10.77 -8.72 -3.59
N THR A 98 9.78 -8.23 -2.83
CA THR A 98 9.55 -6.79 -2.65
C THR A 98 9.79 -6.38 -1.19
N ALA A 99 10.19 -5.14 -0.98
CA ALA A 99 10.39 -4.53 0.32
C ALA A 99 9.56 -3.23 0.43
N PRO A 100 9.00 -2.92 1.60
CA PRO A 100 8.32 -1.65 1.82
C PRO A 100 9.32 -0.50 1.82
N ALA A 101 8.90 0.64 1.31
CA ALA A 101 9.63 1.89 1.33
C ALA A 101 8.66 3.05 1.51
N THR A 102 9.17 4.18 2.01
CA THR A 102 8.41 5.40 2.21
C THR A 102 9.14 6.55 1.54
N ALA A 103 8.43 7.31 0.70
CA ALA A 103 8.89 8.58 0.17
C ALA A 103 8.23 9.73 0.93
N LEU A 104 8.98 10.80 1.13
CA LEU A 104 8.50 12.06 1.70
C LEU A 104 8.59 13.14 0.63
N LEU A 105 7.50 13.84 0.37
CA LEU A 105 7.45 15.00 -0.52
C LEU A 105 7.12 16.24 0.32
N ALA A 106 7.91 17.28 0.23
CA ALA A 106 7.72 18.53 0.97
C ALA A 106 7.76 19.73 0.03
N GLY A 107 6.87 20.69 0.26
CA GLY A 107 6.77 21.85 -0.61
C GLY A 107 5.74 22.86 -0.11
N ASN A 108 5.25 23.69 -1.03
CA ASN A 108 4.14 24.59 -0.76
C ASN A 108 2.86 23.78 -0.48
N GLU A 109 2.03 24.25 0.46
CA GLU A 109 0.76 23.61 0.81
C GLU A 109 -0.13 23.32 -0.40
N ALA A 110 -0.33 24.30 -1.28
CA ALA A 110 -1.19 24.16 -2.45
C ALA A 110 -0.67 23.06 -3.38
N VAL A 111 0.66 22.99 -3.55
CA VAL A 111 1.32 21.96 -4.36
C VAL A 111 1.13 20.58 -3.74
N ILE A 112 1.37 20.44 -2.45
CA ILE A 112 1.25 19.17 -1.73
C ILE A 112 -0.20 18.66 -1.71
N ASN A 113 -1.16 19.55 -1.45
CA ASN A 113 -2.59 19.20 -1.46
C ASN A 113 -3.05 18.79 -2.86
N THR A 114 -2.59 19.50 -3.90
CA THR A 114 -2.89 19.17 -5.30
C THR A 114 -2.30 17.81 -5.69
N LEU A 115 -1.03 17.56 -5.37
CA LEU A 115 -0.38 16.26 -5.61
C LEU A 115 -1.12 15.11 -4.91
N LYS A 116 -1.52 15.31 -3.65
CA LYS A 116 -2.31 14.33 -2.90
C LYS A 116 -3.63 14.04 -3.61
N ALA A 117 -4.36 15.07 -4.05
CA ALA A 117 -5.63 14.93 -4.74
C ALA A 117 -5.51 14.19 -6.09
N TYR A 118 -4.41 14.39 -6.83
CA TYR A 118 -4.13 13.62 -8.06
C TYR A 118 -3.69 12.19 -7.78
N LEU A 119 -2.85 11.96 -6.77
CA LEU A 119 -2.30 10.65 -6.48
C LEU A 119 -3.30 9.70 -5.84
N GLN A 120 -4.22 10.18 -5.01
CA GLN A 120 -5.22 9.33 -4.37
C GLN A 120 -6.09 8.50 -5.34
N PRO A 121 -6.62 9.05 -6.45
CA PRO A 121 -7.36 8.26 -7.43
C PRO A 121 -6.46 7.49 -8.42
N MET A 122 -5.21 7.92 -8.60
CA MET A 122 -4.29 7.37 -9.61
C MET A 122 -3.42 6.22 -9.10
N CYS A 123 -2.93 6.35 -7.87
CA CYS A 123 -2.39 5.22 -7.14
C CYS A 123 -3.59 4.33 -6.88
N GLY A 124 -3.54 3.10 -7.38
CA GLY A 124 -4.61 2.14 -7.16
C GLY A 124 -4.98 2.24 -5.69
N THR A 125 -6.27 2.40 -5.40
CA THR A 125 -6.81 2.06 -4.08
C THR A 125 -5.99 0.88 -3.62
N PRO A 126 -5.33 0.94 -2.44
CA PRO A 126 -4.57 -0.21 -1.96
C PRO A 126 -5.42 -1.42 -2.30
N PRO A 127 -4.88 -2.51 -2.88
CA PRO A 127 -5.66 -3.74 -2.90
C PRO A 127 -6.14 -3.81 -1.47
N LYS A 128 -7.44 -3.58 -1.25
CA LYS A 128 -7.95 -3.54 0.11
C LYS A 128 -7.38 -4.86 0.59
N LYS A 129 -6.60 -4.87 1.68
CA LYS A 129 -6.69 -6.04 2.54
C LYS A 129 -8.20 -6.10 2.74
N GLN A 130 -8.86 -6.92 1.91
CA GLN A 130 -10.29 -6.92 1.77
C GLN A 130 -10.65 -7.35 3.16
N SER A 131 -11.07 -6.39 3.98
CA SER A 131 -11.22 -6.63 5.40
C SER A 131 -12.21 -7.76 5.42
N LEU A 132 -11.74 -8.92 5.87
CA LEU A 132 -12.52 -10.14 5.77
C LEU A 132 -13.86 -9.81 6.41
N SER A 133 -14.94 -10.01 5.66
CA SER A 133 -16.26 -9.87 6.26
C SER A 133 -16.36 -10.87 7.41
N ASP A 134 -17.26 -10.66 8.36
CA ASP A 134 -17.38 -11.61 9.47
C ASP A 134 -17.75 -13.03 8.99
N ILE A 135 -18.38 -13.13 7.82
CA ILE A 135 -18.64 -14.40 7.12
C ILE A 135 -17.34 -14.99 6.57
N ASP A 136 -16.48 -14.20 5.93
CA ASP A 136 -15.17 -14.65 5.43
C ASP A 136 -14.28 -15.12 6.58
N LYS A 137 -14.28 -14.41 7.72
CA LYS A 137 -13.52 -14.79 8.92
C LYS A 137 -14.02 -16.11 9.51
N LYS A 138 -15.34 -16.28 9.62
CA LYS A 138 -15.96 -17.53 10.10
C LYS A 138 -15.63 -18.68 9.16
N LEU A 139 -15.77 -18.49 7.85
CA LEU A 139 -15.41 -19.49 6.86
C LEU A 139 -13.93 -19.89 6.98
N LEU A 140 -13.04 -18.90 7.06
CA LEU A 140 -11.60 -19.11 7.20
C LEU A 140 -11.27 -19.91 8.48
N TYR A 141 -11.92 -19.61 9.61
CA TYR A 141 -11.79 -20.35 10.86
C TYR A 141 -12.29 -21.80 10.75
N MET A 142 -13.45 -22.01 10.12
CA MET A 142 -14.03 -23.36 9.93
C MET A 142 -13.09 -24.24 9.09
N LEU A 143 -12.53 -23.70 8.01
CA LEU A 143 -11.55 -24.39 7.17
C LEU A 143 -10.27 -24.75 7.94
N PHE A 144 -9.83 -23.89 8.87
CA PHE A 144 -8.66 -24.15 9.73
C PHE A 144 -8.91 -25.27 10.73
N THR A 145 -10.12 -25.36 11.28
CA THR A 145 -10.53 -26.47 12.15
C THR A 145 -10.77 -27.78 11.39
N GLY A 146 -10.65 -27.78 10.07
CA GLY A 146 -10.82 -28.96 9.22
C GLY A 146 -12.26 -29.23 8.78
N VAL A 147 -13.18 -28.29 8.98
CA VAL A 147 -14.57 -28.41 8.48
C VAL A 147 -14.63 -27.94 7.03
N ASN A 148 -14.78 -28.89 6.12
CA ASN A 148 -14.82 -28.66 4.67
C ASN A 148 -16.13 -29.11 4.00
N ASP A 149 -17.08 -29.61 4.78
CA ASP A 149 -18.39 -30.03 4.30
C ASP A 149 -19.33 -28.82 4.13
N LEU A 150 -19.84 -28.63 2.91
CA LEU A 150 -20.68 -27.48 2.52
C LEU A 150 -21.96 -27.35 3.35
N GLN A 151 -22.60 -28.46 3.72
CA GLN A 151 -23.83 -28.44 4.52
C GLN A 151 -23.54 -28.06 5.98
N LYS A 152 -22.42 -28.53 6.52
CA LYS A 152 -21.97 -28.11 7.85
C LYS A 152 -21.57 -26.63 7.86
N LEU A 153 -20.88 -26.16 6.82
CA LEU A 153 -20.44 -24.77 6.71
C LEU A 153 -21.61 -23.79 6.67
N THR A 154 -22.63 -24.05 5.85
CA THR A 154 -23.85 -23.22 5.81
C THR A 154 -24.56 -23.20 7.17
N PHE A 155 -24.67 -24.34 7.84
CA PHE A 155 -25.27 -24.46 9.16
C PHE A 155 -24.50 -23.67 10.25
N PHE A 156 -23.18 -23.84 10.34
CA PHE A 156 -22.37 -23.20 11.38
C PHE A 156 -22.18 -21.70 11.16
N ILE A 157 -22.08 -21.27 9.90
CA ILE A 157 -21.88 -19.85 9.56
C ILE A 157 -23.23 -19.10 9.58
N GLY A 158 -24.34 -19.81 9.35
CA GLY A 158 -25.71 -19.27 9.38
C GLY A 158 -26.07 -18.51 8.11
N VAL A 159 -25.61 -18.99 6.95
CA VAL A 159 -25.78 -18.33 5.64
C VAL A 159 -26.24 -19.32 4.58
N ASP A 160 -26.88 -18.81 3.52
CA ASP A 160 -27.24 -19.61 2.35
C ASP A 160 -26.00 -19.99 1.51
N ASN A 161 -26.21 -20.92 0.57
CA ASN A 161 -25.15 -21.41 -0.31
C ASN A 161 -24.56 -20.31 -1.21
N ASP A 162 -25.36 -19.32 -1.60
CA ASP A 162 -24.92 -18.25 -2.50
C ASP A 162 -23.97 -17.28 -1.80
N THR A 163 -24.31 -16.90 -0.57
CA THR A 163 -23.46 -16.09 0.31
C THR A 163 -22.18 -16.83 0.68
N LEU A 164 -22.28 -18.14 0.95
CA LEU A 164 -21.12 -18.97 1.23
C LEU A 164 -20.18 -19.08 0.01
N ALA A 165 -20.73 -19.26 -1.18
CA ALA A 165 -19.97 -19.30 -2.43
C ALA A 165 -19.27 -17.96 -2.72
N ALA A 166 -19.93 -16.84 -2.44
CA ALA A 166 -19.34 -15.51 -2.53
C ALA A 166 -18.15 -15.36 -1.57
N SER A 167 -18.27 -15.84 -0.33
CA SER A 167 -17.15 -15.83 0.63
C SER A 167 -15.99 -16.73 0.19
N PHE A 168 -16.25 -17.93 -0.34
CA PHE A 168 -15.19 -18.78 -0.91
C PHE A 168 -14.46 -18.09 -2.07
N LYS A 169 -15.21 -17.40 -2.94
CA LYS A 169 -14.63 -16.62 -4.03
C LYS A 169 -13.74 -15.50 -3.50
N ASN A 170 -14.20 -14.74 -2.51
CA ASN A 170 -13.42 -13.67 -1.88
C ASN A 170 -12.13 -14.21 -1.24
N LEU A 171 -12.20 -15.32 -0.49
CA LEU A 171 -11.03 -15.95 0.13
C LEU A 171 -10.03 -16.46 -0.90
N ARG A 172 -10.51 -16.98 -2.05
CA ARG A 172 -9.66 -17.42 -3.16
C ARG A 172 -9.00 -16.25 -3.87
N GLU A 173 -9.74 -15.19 -4.16
CA GLU A 173 -9.21 -13.95 -4.75
C GLU A 173 -8.16 -13.29 -3.83
N ALA A 174 -8.30 -13.46 -2.51
CA ALA A 174 -7.32 -13.04 -1.51
C ALA A 174 -6.16 -14.02 -1.28
N ASN A 175 -6.03 -15.08 -2.09
CA ASN A 175 -5.03 -16.16 -1.94
C ASN A 175 -5.01 -16.84 -0.56
N MET A 176 -6.13 -16.85 0.15
CA MET A 176 -6.24 -17.50 1.47
C MET A 176 -6.69 -18.96 1.36
N CYS A 177 -7.37 -19.33 0.27
CA CYS A 177 -7.78 -20.69 -0.05
C CYS A 177 -7.37 -21.06 -1.49
N ASP A 178 -7.02 -22.33 -1.71
CA ASP A 178 -6.75 -22.87 -3.04
C ASP A 178 -8.04 -23.31 -3.77
N THR A 179 -7.89 -23.79 -5.01
CA THR A 179 -9.00 -24.30 -5.83
C THR A 179 -9.69 -25.54 -5.26
N SER A 180 -9.07 -26.21 -4.29
CA SER A 180 -9.61 -27.38 -3.60
C SER A 180 -10.29 -27.03 -2.26
N GLY A 181 -10.35 -25.74 -1.92
CA GLY A 181 -10.94 -25.27 -0.66
C GLY A 181 -10.04 -25.48 0.55
N ARG A 182 -8.73 -25.71 0.35
CA ARG A 182 -7.75 -25.82 1.44
C ARG A 182 -7.08 -24.48 1.69
N LEU A 183 -6.72 -24.23 2.95
CA LEU A 183 -6.00 -23.03 3.34
C LEU A 183 -4.59 -23.02 2.77
N THR A 184 -4.20 -21.90 2.19
CA THR A 184 -2.81 -21.62 1.79
C THR A 184 -1.98 -21.24 3.03
N GLU A 185 -0.65 -21.16 2.88
CA GLU A 185 0.23 -20.63 3.95
C GLU A 185 -0.17 -19.22 4.37
N GLN A 186 -0.63 -18.40 3.42
CA GLN A 186 -1.13 -17.05 3.68
C GLN A 186 -2.43 -17.09 4.49
N GLY A 187 -3.38 -17.98 4.16
CA GLY A 187 -4.61 -18.16 4.92
C GLY A 187 -4.35 -18.62 6.36
N GLN A 188 -3.42 -19.55 6.55
CA GLN A 188 -3.01 -20.03 7.88
C GLN A 188 -2.35 -18.93 8.72
N LYS A 189 -1.48 -18.12 8.11
CA LYS A 189 -0.85 -16.97 8.78
C LYS A 189 -1.90 -15.93 9.19
N GLN A 190 -2.86 -15.64 8.32
CA GLN A 190 -3.90 -14.66 8.56
C GLN A 190 -4.79 -15.03 9.75
N ILE A 191 -5.13 -16.31 9.93
CA ILE A 191 -5.89 -16.78 11.11
C ILE A 191 -5.07 -16.62 12.39
N LYS A 192 -3.79 -16.99 12.36
CA LYS A 192 -2.91 -16.87 13.54
C LYS A 192 -2.72 -15.41 13.98
N GLU A 193 -2.82 -14.46 13.07
CA GLU A 193 -2.80 -13.02 13.37
C GLU A 193 -4.14 -12.49 13.90
N MET A 194 -5.24 -13.25 13.73
CA MET A 194 -6.59 -12.88 14.19
C MET A 194 -6.99 -13.56 15.52
N MET A 195 -6.25 -14.59 15.94
CA MET A 195 -6.39 -15.27 17.23
C MET A 195 -5.59 -14.54 18.31
#